data_AF-A0A842WRZ6-F1
#
_entry.id   AF-A0A842WRZ6-F1
#
_cell.length_a   1.000
_cell.length_b   1.000
_cell.length_c   1.000
_cell.angle_alpha   90.00
_cell.angle_beta   90.00
_cell.angle_gamma   90.00
#
_symmetry.space_group_name_H-M   'P 1'
#
loop_
_entity.id
_entity.type
_entity.pdbx_description
1 polymer ?
#
loop_
_entity_poly.entity_id
_entity_poly.type
_entity_poly.pdbx_seq_one_letter_code
_entity_poly.pdbx_strand_id
1 'polypeptide(L)'
;MIAKLESQLTHICNDSGYSSKMIDVTSTLQMIFNNSDRSIIKARLRYEGPDNDSWIVVILGLRSSILEPFNKFTRISKNQYLPCDIFGLVPCIAQLVRFESSGPSLSAVAKDDVTRIVLVFEGDSSARSGCINSLATRLWRFMKRWDEWTSVLMNILEKDQYIGDWDINWRELLAGESGFVTMPWFSPLHYDDRVLALSRIVISSKALLTSVLNERQMSDPLIRGLINWLENLEPLSRIVSAPSTNEEVVV
;
A
#
# COMPACT_ATOMS: atom_id res chain seq x y z
N MET A 1 3.20 10.21 -18.44
CA MET A 1 3.34 8.89 -17.76
C MET A 1 2.21 7.92 -18.09
N ILE A 2 0.92 8.32 -18.09
CA ILE A 2 -0.19 7.46 -18.57
C ILE A 2 0.08 6.92 -19.98
N ALA A 3 0.44 7.78 -20.94
CA ALA A 3 0.78 7.36 -22.30
C ALA A 3 1.96 6.36 -22.38
N LYS A 4 2.90 6.41 -21.42
CA LYS A 4 4.01 5.44 -21.33
C LYS A 4 3.51 4.09 -20.82
N LEU A 5 2.68 4.09 -19.79
CA LEU A 5 2.02 2.87 -19.29
C LEU A 5 1.15 2.22 -20.38
N GLU A 6 0.32 3.02 -21.04
CA GLU A 6 -0.49 2.57 -22.18
C GLU A 6 0.40 1.95 -23.27
N SER A 7 1.44 2.67 -23.72
CA SER A 7 2.36 2.17 -24.75
C SER A 7 3.01 0.84 -24.34
N GLN A 8 3.43 0.70 -23.09
CA GLN A 8 4.02 -0.54 -22.57
C GLN A 8 3.01 -1.69 -22.54
N LEU A 9 1.78 -1.44 -22.06
CA LEU A 9 0.73 -2.46 -22.04
C LEU A 9 0.32 -2.87 -23.46
N THR A 10 0.16 -1.92 -24.37
CA THR A 10 -0.14 -2.19 -25.79
C THR A 10 0.95 -3.02 -26.45
N HIS A 11 2.23 -2.70 -26.21
CA HIS A 11 3.34 -3.48 -26.75
C HIS A 11 3.31 -4.93 -26.25
N ILE A 12 3.11 -5.14 -24.94
CA ILE A 12 3.00 -6.46 -24.33
C ILE A 12 1.82 -7.27 -24.90
N CYS A 13 0.69 -6.60 -25.14
CA CYS A 13 -0.47 -7.21 -25.78
C CYS A 13 -0.21 -7.65 -27.23
N ASN A 14 0.51 -6.84 -28.00
CA ASN A 14 0.82 -7.16 -29.40
C ASN A 14 1.84 -8.31 -29.51
N ASP A 15 2.86 -8.33 -28.65
CA ASP A 15 3.92 -9.34 -28.65
C ASP A 15 3.43 -10.72 -28.20
N SER A 16 2.37 -10.78 -27.39
CA SER A 16 1.79 -12.03 -26.87
C SER A 16 0.78 -12.70 -27.82
N GLY A 17 0.55 -12.10 -29.00
CA GLY A 17 -0.14 -12.74 -30.13
C GLY A 17 -1.65 -12.93 -29.98
N TYR A 18 -2.35 -12.03 -29.28
CA TYR A 18 -3.83 -12.02 -29.07
C TYR A 18 -4.46 -13.37 -28.70
N SER A 19 -3.69 -14.31 -28.16
CA SER A 19 -4.26 -15.55 -27.64
C SER A 19 -5.02 -15.22 -26.36
N SER A 20 -6.13 -15.91 -26.09
CA SER A 20 -7.02 -15.73 -24.92
C SER A 20 -6.36 -16.00 -23.55
N LYS A 21 -5.03 -15.91 -23.47
CA LYS A 21 -4.19 -16.19 -22.32
C LYS A 21 -3.99 -14.93 -21.51
N MET A 22 -3.96 -15.12 -20.20
CA MET A 22 -3.59 -14.11 -19.23
C MET A 22 -2.12 -13.70 -19.45
N ILE A 23 -1.88 -12.45 -19.82
CA ILE A 23 -0.56 -11.90 -20.08
C ILE A 23 0.08 -11.44 -18.75
N ASP A 24 1.33 -11.82 -18.50
CA ASP A 24 2.07 -11.34 -17.33
C ASP A 24 2.58 -9.92 -17.57
N VAL A 25 2.15 -8.99 -16.71
CA VAL A 25 2.58 -7.58 -16.73
C VAL A 25 3.22 -7.18 -15.39
N THR A 26 3.60 -8.16 -14.57
CA THR A 26 4.12 -7.96 -13.21
C THR A 26 5.33 -7.03 -13.20
N SER A 27 6.38 -7.35 -13.96
CA SER A 27 7.63 -6.57 -13.96
C SER A 27 7.43 -5.13 -14.42
N THR A 28 6.59 -4.91 -15.44
CA THR A 28 6.24 -3.57 -15.92
C THR A 28 5.58 -2.75 -14.82
N LEU A 29 4.60 -3.32 -14.12
CA LEU A 29 3.93 -2.61 -13.04
C LEU A 29 4.83 -2.44 -11.81
N GLN A 30 5.71 -3.38 -11.50
CA GLN A 30 6.71 -3.25 -10.43
C GLN A 30 7.60 -2.04 -10.65
N MET A 31 8.13 -1.87 -11.87
CA MET A 31 8.98 -0.73 -12.21
C MET A 31 8.28 0.63 -12.07
N ILE A 32 6.97 0.66 -12.24
CA ILE A 32 6.20 1.91 -12.26
C ILE A 32 5.64 2.25 -10.88
N PHE A 33 5.20 1.24 -10.11
CA PHE A 33 4.33 1.44 -8.96
C PHE A 33 4.86 0.92 -7.62
N ASN A 34 5.99 0.21 -7.58
CA ASN A 34 6.63 -0.17 -6.32
C ASN A 34 7.16 1.06 -5.59
N ASN A 35 7.05 1.06 -4.27
CA ASN A 35 7.64 2.07 -3.40
C ASN A 35 7.90 1.49 -1.99
N SER A 36 8.20 2.35 -1.01
CA SER A 36 8.53 1.96 0.36
C SER A 36 7.36 1.35 1.16
N ASP A 37 6.12 1.53 0.70
CA ASP A 37 4.90 1.16 1.43
C ASP A 37 4.12 0.02 0.75
N ARG A 38 4.41 -0.26 -0.52
CA ARG A 38 3.77 -1.33 -1.29
C ARG A 38 4.62 -1.84 -2.45
N SER A 39 4.38 -3.09 -2.83
CA SER A 39 5.01 -3.76 -3.96
C SER A 39 3.98 -4.55 -4.77
N ILE A 40 4.14 -4.59 -6.09
CA ILE A 40 3.38 -5.49 -6.96
C ILE A 40 3.96 -6.89 -6.81
N ILE A 41 3.16 -7.84 -6.31
CA ILE A 41 3.52 -9.25 -6.20
C ILE A 41 3.26 -9.96 -7.52
N LYS A 42 2.10 -9.69 -8.12
CA LYS A 42 1.67 -10.33 -9.38
C LYS A 42 0.70 -9.43 -10.10
N ALA A 43 0.82 -9.32 -11.42
CA ALA A 43 -0.16 -8.65 -12.26
C ALA A 43 -0.43 -9.43 -13.53
N ARG A 44 -1.71 -9.60 -13.87
CA ARG A 44 -2.14 -10.34 -15.05
C ARG A 44 -3.20 -9.57 -15.82
N LEU A 45 -2.95 -9.38 -17.10
CA LEU A 45 -3.81 -8.68 -18.04
C LEU A 45 -4.52 -9.68 -18.95
N ARG A 46 -5.85 -9.57 -19.06
CA ARG A 46 -6.61 -10.22 -20.12
C ARG A 46 -6.95 -9.18 -21.18
N TYR A 47 -6.61 -9.50 -22.43
CA TYR A 47 -6.88 -8.67 -23.57
C TYR A 47 -7.26 -9.55 -24.76
N GLU A 48 -8.43 -9.29 -25.35
CA GLU A 48 -9.02 -10.11 -26.42
C GLU A 48 -9.20 -9.30 -27.72
N GLY A 49 -8.44 -8.22 -27.87
CA GLY A 49 -8.55 -7.29 -28.99
C GLY A 49 -9.23 -5.97 -28.62
N PRO A 50 -9.21 -4.99 -29.54
CA PRO A 50 -9.65 -3.61 -29.26
C PRO A 50 -11.15 -3.48 -29.01
N ASP A 51 -11.96 -4.37 -29.60
CA ASP A 51 -13.43 -4.33 -29.51
C ASP A 51 -13.97 -5.00 -28.24
N ASN A 52 -13.11 -5.70 -27.49
CA ASN A 52 -13.47 -6.40 -26.26
C ASN A 52 -12.96 -5.66 -25.03
N ASP A 53 -13.72 -5.75 -23.93
CA ASP A 53 -13.27 -5.24 -22.66
C ASP A 53 -11.98 -5.95 -22.22
N SER A 54 -11.10 -5.17 -21.60
CA SER A 54 -9.85 -5.67 -21.04
C SER A 54 -9.92 -5.59 -19.53
N TRP A 55 -9.22 -6.47 -18.82
CA TRP A 55 -9.11 -6.32 -17.38
C TRP A 55 -7.75 -6.76 -16.88
N ILE A 56 -7.32 -6.14 -15.79
CA ILE A 56 -6.07 -6.45 -15.12
C ILE A 56 -6.34 -6.77 -13.65
N VAL A 57 -5.85 -7.94 -13.22
CA VAL A 57 -5.78 -8.29 -11.80
C VAL A 57 -4.38 -7.95 -11.31
N VAL A 58 -4.32 -7.17 -10.24
CA VAL A 58 -3.09 -6.75 -9.58
C VAL A 58 -3.13 -7.21 -8.13
N ILE A 59 -2.16 -8.02 -7.73
CA ILE A 59 -1.91 -8.42 -6.34
C ILE A 59 -0.77 -7.57 -5.81
N LEU A 60 -1.06 -6.78 -4.78
CA LEU A 60 -0.10 -5.94 -4.09
C LEU A 60 0.20 -6.49 -2.69
N GLY A 61 1.47 -6.43 -2.30
CA GLY A 61 1.90 -6.59 -0.91
C GLY A 61 2.14 -5.23 -0.29
N LEU A 62 1.68 -5.02 0.94
CA LEU A 62 2.05 -3.82 1.69
C LEU A 62 3.44 -3.97 2.32
N ARG A 63 3.82 -3.01 3.17
CA ARG A 63 5.14 -2.99 3.84
C ARG A 63 5.44 -4.29 4.59
N SER A 64 4.47 -4.93 5.22
CA SER A 64 4.63 -6.23 5.86
C SER A 64 5.08 -7.33 4.88
N SER A 65 4.61 -7.29 3.63
CA SER A 65 5.04 -8.21 2.57
C SER A 65 6.44 -7.86 2.05
N ILE A 66 6.79 -6.57 2.00
CA ILE A 66 8.17 -6.13 1.66
C ILE A 66 9.15 -6.60 2.74
N LEU A 67 8.73 -6.55 4.00
CA LEU A 67 9.52 -6.95 5.16
C LEU A 67 9.50 -8.46 5.44
N GLU A 68 8.70 -9.24 4.71
CA GLU A 68 8.56 -10.70 4.89
C GLU A 68 9.91 -11.46 4.93
N PRO A 69 10.93 -11.10 4.13
CA PRO A 69 12.24 -11.75 4.20
C PRO A 69 13.06 -11.46 5.46
N PHE A 70 12.68 -10.47 6.27
CA PHE A 70 13.43 -10.03 7.44
C PHE A 70 13.00 -10.78 8.71
N ASN A 71 13.93 -10.88 9.67
CA ASN A 71 13.68 -11.56 10.94
C ASN A 71 12.58 -10.86 11.74
N LYS A 72 11.72 -11.66 12.38
CA LYS A 72 10.74 -11.20 13.38
C LYS A 72 11.20 -11.63 14.77
N PHE A 73 11.18 -10.71 15.73
CA PHE A 73 11.47 -11.02 17.13
C PHE A 73 10.21 -11.41 17.92
N THR A 74 9.03 -11.15 17.37
CA THR A 74 7.74 -11.62 17.89
C THR A 74 6.75 -11.86 16.77
N ARG A 75 5.72 -12.66 17.02
CA ARG A 75 4.61 -12.88 16.08
C ARG A 75 3.38 -12.13 16.58
N ILE A 76 2.86 -11.24 15.76
CA ILE A 76 1.53 -10.62 15.97
C ILE A 76 0.46 -11.64 15.58
N SER A 77 -0.72 -11.51 16.18
CA SER A 77 -1.84 -12.41 15.92
C SER A 77 -2.23 -12.43 14.44
N LYS A 78 -2.61 -13.62 13.94
CA LYS A 78 -3.05 -13.81 12.55
C LYS A 78 -4.39 -13.12 12.31
N ASN A 79 -4.70 -12.80 11.06
CA ASN A 79 -5.98 -12.17 10.66
C ASN A 79 -6.14 -10.71 11.10
N GLN A 80 -5.05 -10.03 11.44
CA GLN A 80 -5.03 -8.61 11.77
C GLN A 80 -4.16 -7.82 10.80
N TYR A 81 -4.46 -6.54 10.67
CA TYR A 81 -3.55 -5.62 10.00
C TYR A 81 -2.30 -5.40 10.86
N LEU A 82 -1.17 -5.13 10.22
CA LEU A 82 0.10 -4.87 10.89
C LEU A 82 0.39 -3.37 10.93
N PRO A 83 0.93 -2.83 12.04
CA PRO A 83 1.26 -1.40 12.15
C PRO A 83 2.12 -0.85 11.00
N CYS A 84 3.05 -1.63 10.47
CA CYS A 84 3.93 -1.24 9.36
C CYS A 84 3.16 -0.97 8.07
N ASP A 85 1.94 -1.48 7.96
CA ASP A 85 1.11 -1.30 6.78
C ASP A 85 0.32 0.01 6.81
N ILE A 86 0.25 0.75 7.93
CA ILE A 86 -0.64 1.93 8.08
C ILE A 86 -0.52 2.91 6.92
N PHE A 87 0.71 3.28 6.53
CA PHE A 87 0.93 4.27 5.47
C PHE A 87 0.51 3.78 4.08
N GLY A 88 0.58 2.47 3.82
CA GLY A 88 0.02 1.90 2.59
C GLY A 88 -1.47 1.64 2.70
N LEU A 89 -1.95 1.17 3.84
CA LEU A 89 -3.30 0.64 4.04
C LEU A 89 -4.35 1.74 4.16
N VAL A 90 -4.13 2.74 5.01
CA VAL A 90 -5.13 3.78 5.30
C VAL A 90 -5.50 4.55 4.03
N PRO A 91 -4.54 5.07 3.23
CA PRO A 91 -4.86 5.72 1.97
C PRO A 91 -5.54 4.78 0.96
N CYS A 92 -5.16 3.50 0.91
CA CYS A 92 -5.75 2.53 -0.01
C CYS A 92 -7.23 2.31 0.28
N ILE A 93 -7.58 2.01 1.53
CA ILE A 93 -8.97 1.74 1.92
C ILE A 93 -9.83 2.99 1.71
N ALA A 94 -9.32 4.17 2.08
CA ALA A 94 -9.99 5.43 1.77
C ALA A 94 -10.30 5.55 0.27
N GLN A 95 -9.37 5.11 -0.56
CA GLN A 95 -9.49 5.28 -2.00
C GLN A 95 -10.47 4.30 -2.62
N LEU A 96 -10.46 3.06 -2.15
CA LEU A 96 -11.44 2.04 -2.53
C LEU A 96 -12.86 2.54 -2.30
N VAL A 97 -13.13 3.12 -1.12
CA VAL A 97 -14.46 3.63 -0.75
C VAL A 97 -14.79 4.95 -1.46
N ARG A 98 -13.81 5.80 -1.76
CA ARG A 98 -14.06 7.05 -2.49
C ARG A 98 -14.51 6.83 -3.93
N PHE A 99 -13.92 5.84 -4.61
CA PHE A 99 -14.05 5.67 -6.06
C PHE A 99 -14.90 4.45 -6.47
N GLU A 100 -15.92 4.05 -5.71
CA GLU A 100 -16.77 2.89 -6.05
C GLU A 100 -17.24 2.84 -7.53
N SER A 101 -17.39 3.98 -8.21
CA SER A 101 -17.80 4.04 -9.62
C SER A 101 -16.67 4.13 -10.67
N SER A 102 -15.44 4.45 -10.29
CA SER A 102 -14.32 4.68 -11.23
C SER A 102 -12.98 4.10 -10.80
N GLY A 103 -12.96 3.44 -9.64
CA GLY A 103 -11.83 2.72 -9.09
C GLY A 103 -11.77 1.28 -9.61
N PRO A 104 -11.16 0.37 -8.86
CA PRO A 104 -11.16 -1.04 -9.21
C PRO A 104 -12.59 -1.59 -9.19
N SER A 105 -12.92 -2.39 -10.20
CA SER A 105 -14.19 -3.14 -10.33
C SER A 105 -14.41 -4.12 -9.18
N LEU A 106 -13.33 -4.74 -8.69
CA LEU A 106 -13.32 -5.64 -7.54
C LEU A 106 -12.09 -5.38 -6.69
N SER A 107 -12.24 -5.50 -5.37
CA SER A 107 -11.12 -5.44 -4.44
C SER A 107 -11.28 -6.42 -3.28
N ALA A 108 -10.16 -6.91 -2.77
CA ALA A 108 -10.12 -7.75 -1.58
C ALA A 108 -8.85 -7.47 -0.78
N VAL A 109 -8.95 -7.54 0.55
CA VAL A 109 -7.81 -7.39 1.47
C VAL A 109 -7.63 -8.70 2.24
N ALA A 110 -6.52 -9.39 1.99
CA ALA A 110 -6.12 -10.59 2.70
C ALA A 110 -5.17 -10.23 3.85
N LYS A 111 -5.45 -10.79 5.03
CA LYS A 111 -4.74 -10.48 6.29
C LYS A 111 -4.14 -11.76 6.86
N ASP A 112 -3.16 -12.35 6.18
CA ASP A 112 -2.55 -13.59 6.66
C ASP A 112 -1.37 -13.27 7.59
N ASP A 113 -0.18 -13.80 7.30
CA ASP A 113 1.07 -13.42 7.98
C ASP A 113 1.60 -12.04 7.51
N VAL A 114 1.07 -11.55 6.39
CA VAL A 114 1.32 -10.25 5.76
C VAL A 114 0.02 -9.72 5.13
N THR A 115 -0.08 -8.40 4.95
CA THR A 115 -1.24 -7.79 4.29
C THR A 115 -1.05 -7.77 2.77
N ARG A 116 -2.01 -8.35 2.04
CA ARG A 116 -2.07 -8.31 0.57
C ARG A 116 -3.39 -7.72 0.11
N ILE A 117 -3.35 -6.96 -0.98
CA ILE A 117 -4.50 -6.32 -1.59
C ILE A 117 -4.62 -6.82 -3.02
N VAL A 118 -5.79 -7.33 -3.38
CA VAL A 118 -6.13 -7.71 -4.75
C VAL A 118 -7.01 -6.62 -5.33
N LEU A 119 -6.62 -6.07 -6.48
CA LEU A 119 -7.34 -5.05 -7.22
C LEU A 119 -7.62 -5.53 -8.63
N VAL A 120 -8.84 -5.36 -9.11
CA VAL A 120 -9.22 -5.66 -10.50
C VAL A 120 -9.67 -4.39 -11.19
N PHE A 121 -9.01 -4.01 -12.28
CA PHE A 121 -9.44 -2.86 -13.09
C PHE A 121 -9.95 -3.36 -14.44
N GLU A 122 -10.99 -2.69 -14.94
CA GLU A 122 -11.61 -2.96 -16.24
C GLU A 122 -11.40 -1.77 -17.18
N GLY A 123 -11.05 -2.07 -18.41
CA GLY A 123 -10.90 -1.14 -19.52
C GLY A 123 -12.03 -1.35 -20.50
N ASP A 124 -12.85 -0.32 -20.64
CA ASP A 124 -14.05 -0.27 -21.47
C ASP A 124 -13.71 -0.16 -22.96
N SER A 125 -14.14 -1.12 -23.78
CA SER A 125 -13.93 -1.09 -25.23
C SER A 125 -14.76 -0.03 -25.95
N SER A 126 -15.87 0.41 -25.36
CA SER A 126 -16.69 1.50 -25.88
C SER A 126 -16.09 2.89 -25.62
N ALA A 127 -15.05 2.97 -24.79
CA ALA A 127 -14.34 4.22 -24.55
C ALA A 127 -13.68 4.74 -25.84
N ARG A 128 -13.84 6.03 -26.13
CA ARG A 128 -13.26 6.68 -27.32
C ARG A 128 -11.74 6.48 -27.48
N SER A 129 -11.02 6.32 -26.37
CA SER A 129 -9.58 6.11 -26.35
C SER A 129 -9.15 4.63 -26.43
N GLY A 130 -10.10 3.69 -26.46
CA GLY A 130 -9.87 2.25 -26.47
C GLY A 130 -9.70 1.63 -25.08
N CYS A 131 -9.91 0.32 -25.00
CA CYS A 131 -9.94 -0.42 -23.74
C CYS A 131 -8.62 -0.35 -22.96
N ILE A 132 -7.46 -0.47 -23.63
CA ILE A 132 -6.14 -0.40 -22.97
C ILE A 132 -5.86 1.00 -22.39
N ASN A 133 -6.19 2.07 -23.11
CA ASN A 133 -6.03 3.43 -22.59
C ASN A 133 -6.95 3.69 -21.39
N SER A 134 -8.22 3.24 -21.48
CA SER A 134 -9.19 3.31 -20.39
C SER A 134 -8.67 2.60 -19.14
N LEU A 135 -8.17 1.38 -19.31
CA LEU A 135 -7.57 0.56 -18.25
C LEU A 135 -6.34 1.23 -17.63
N ALA A 136 -5.37 1.64 -18.46
CA ALA A 136 -4.15 2.31 -18.03
C ALA A 136 -4.45 3.61 -17.26
N THR A 137 -5.47 4.35 -17.71
CA THR A 137 -5.92 5.58 -17.06
C THR A 137 -6.50 5.31 -15.68
N ARG A 138 -7.39 4.31 -15.54
CA ARG A 138 -7.98 3.93 -14.24
C ARG A 138 -6.92 3.44 -13.27
N LEU A 139 -6.06 2.51 -13.69
CA LEU A 139 -4.96 1.99 -12.89
C LEU A 139 -4.02 3.12 -12.44
N TRP A 140 -3.57 3.96 -13.37
CA TRP A 140 -2.67 5.06 -13.06
C TRP A 140 -3.28 6.07 -12.10
N ARG A 141 -4.53 6.50 -12.35
CA ARG A 141 -5.23 7.43 -11.46
C ARG A 141 -5.38 6.85 -10.07
N PHE A 142 -5.66 5.55 -9.97
CA PHE A 142 -5.76 4.88 -8.69
C PHE A 142 -4.41 4.92 -7.96
N MET A 143 -3.36 4.37 -8.55
CA MET A 143 -2.05 4.29 -7.94
C MET A 143 -1.46 5.66 -7.59
N LYS A 144 -1.61 6.65 -8.47
CA LYS A 144 -1.11 8.02 -8.22
C LYS A 144 -1.82 8.66 -7.03
N ARG A 145 -3.13 8.55 -6.94
CA ARG A 145 -3.89 9.12 -5.83
C ARG A 145 -3.57 8.43 -4.51
N TRP A 146 -3.28 7.13 -4.54
CA TRP A 146 -2.80 6.39 -3.39
C TRP A 146 -1.48 6.99 -2.88
N ASP A 147 -0.52 7.24 -3.77
CA ASP A 147 0.74 7.92 -3.42
C ASP A 147 0.50 9.33 -2.85
N GLU A 148 -0.34 10.13 -3.51
CA GLU A 148 -0.67 11.48 -3.07
C GLU A 148 -1.19 11.48 -1.63
N TRP A 149 -2.09 10.56 -1.29
CA TRP A 149 -2.66 10.47 0.05
C TRP A 149 -1.72 9.86 1.08
N THR A 150 -0.82 8.96 0.66
CA THR A 150 0.27 8.47 1.51
C THR A 150 1.16 9.65 1.91
N SER A 151 1.53 10.50 0.96
CA SER A 151 2.28 11.73 1.23
C SER A 151 1.51 12.72 2.10
N VAL A 152 0.19 12.88 1.90
CA VAL A 152 -0.62 13.73 2.80
C VAL A 152 -0.60 13.20 4.23
N LEU A 153 -0.78 11.89 4.44
CA LEU A 153 -0.73 11.28 5.77
C LEU A 153 0.62 11.53 6.47
N MET A 154 1.72 11.31 5.75
CA MET A 154 3.07 11.58 6.26
C MET A 154 3.25 13.07 6.58
N ASN A 155 2.80 13.98 5.71
CA ASN A 155 2.88 15.43 5.93
C ASN A 155 2.06 15.90 7.14
N ILE A 156 0.92 15.23 7.44
CA ILE A 156 0.15 15.54 8.65
C ILE A 156 0.97 15.19 9.89
N LEU A 157 1.68 14.06 9.88
CA LEU A 157 2.56 13.63 10.98
C LEU A 157 3.78 14.54 11.15
N GLU A 158 4.42 14.92 10.05
CA GLU A 158 5.57 15.85 10.08
C GLU A 158 5.21 17.25 10.57
N LYS A 159 3.92 17.64 10.49
CA LYS A 159 3.41 18.92 11.00
C LYS A 159 2.73 18.79 12.36
N ASP A 160 2.78 17.62 12.97
CA ASP A 160 2.17 17.38 14.26
C ASP A 160 2.87 18.17 15.36
N GLN A 161 2.11 18.88 16.20
CA GLN A 161 2.69 19.74 17.23
C GLN A 161 3.47 18.99 18.33
N TYR A 162 3.29 17.68 18.48
CA TYR A 162 3.94 16.89 19.52
C TYR A 162 5.13 16.10 19.00
N ILE A 163 5.04 15.59 17.77
CA ILE A 163 6.00 14.64 17.19
C ILE A 163 6.61 15.11 15.87
N GLY A 164 6.17 16.25 15.32
CA GLY A 164 6.58 16.71 13.99
C GLY A 164 8.07 17.05 13.89
N ASP A 165 8.66 17.53 15.00
CA ASP A 165 10.09 17.85 15.09
C ASP A 165 10.97 16.62 15.41
N TRP A 166 10.38 15.42 15.52
CA TRP A 166 11.16 14.21 15.80
C TRP A 166 11.89 13.74 14.54
N ASP A 167 13.21 13.66 14.61
CA ASP A 167 14.04 13.05 13.56
C ASP A 167 13.98 11.51 13.66
N ILE A 168 12.87 10.94 13.22
CA ILE A 168 12.62 9.50 13.27
C ILE A 168 12.16 8.94 11.94
N ASN A 169 12.67 7.75 11.61
CA ASN A 169 12.13 6.96 10.52
C ASN A 169 10.82 6.28 10.95
N TRP A 170 9.68 6.93 10.67
CA TRP A 170 8.34 6.43 10.98
C TRP A 170 8.07 5.01 10.46
N ARG A 171 8.59 4.70 9.27
CA ARG A 171 8.42 3.39 8.63
C ARG A 171 9.18 2.28 9.35
N GLU A 172 10.27 2.64 9.99
CA GLU A 172 11.10 1.73 10.79
C GLU A 172 10.52 1.54 12.18
N LEU A 173 10.02 2.62 12.81
CA LEU A 173 9.23 2.53 14.04
C LEU A 173 8.07 1.55 13.88
N LEU A 174 7.25 1.73 12.85
CA LEU A 174 6.09 0.87 12.60
C LEU A 174 6.47 -0.56 12.19
N ALA A 175 7.65 -0.76 11.57
CA ALA A 175 8.20 -2.11 11.33
C ALA A 175 8.52 -2.80 12.66
N GLY A 176 9.17 -2.09 13.58
CA GLY A 176 9.43 -2.55 14.94
C GLY A 176 8.15 -2.89 15.72
N GLU A 177 7.15 -2.00 15.66
CA GLU A 177 5.82 -2.24 16.26
C GLU A 177 5.05 -3.38 15.58
N SER A 178 5.49 -3.82 14.41
CA SER A 178 4.97 -5.01 13.73
C SER A 178 5.73 -6.30 14.07
N GLY A 179 6.70 -6.23 14.98
CA GLY A 179 7.52 -7.34 15.44
C GLY A 179 8.70 -7.68 14.53
N PHE A 180 8.99 -6.87 13.50
CA PHE A 180 10.20 -7.03 12.69
C PHE A 180 11.41 -6.47 13.43
N VAL A 181 12.55 -7.15 13.28
CA VAL A 181 13.82 -6.63 13.78
C VAL A 181 14.17 -5.37 13.00
N THR A 182 14.35 -4.25 13.70
CA THR A 182 14.67 -2.97 13.08
C THR A 182 16.14 -2.90 12.68
N MET A 183 16.45 -1.98 11.77
CA MET A 183 17.81 -1.79 11.28
C MET A 183 18.77 -1.32 12.38
N PRO A 184 20.08 -1.62 12.30
CA PRO A 184 21.04 -1.27 13.34
C PRO A 184 21.20 0.23 13.59
N TRP A 185 20.95 1.04 12.57
CA TRP A 185 21.00 2.51 12.65
C TRP A 185 19.73 3.11 13.27
N PHE A 186 18.65 2.33 13.42
CA PHE A 186 17.42 2.81 14.03
C PHE A 186 17.52 2.67 15.55
N SER A 187 17.40 3.80 16.23
CA SER A 187 17.35 3.88 17.69
C SER A 187 15.89 3.90 18.12
N PRO A 188 15.34 2.81 18.71
CA PRO A 188 13.93 2.77 19.08
C PRO A 188 13.62 3.76 20.19
N LEU A 189 12.48 4.41 20.09
CA LEU A 189 11.96 5.31 21.12
C LEU A 189 11.67 4.56 22.43
N HIS A 190 11.68 5.30 23.54
CA HIS A 190 11.20 4.78 24.83
C HIS A 190 9.71 4.42 24.74
N TYR A 191 9.24 3.52 25.61
CA TYR A 191 7.86 3.01 25.55
C TYR A 191 6.81 4.13 25.53
N ASP A 192 6.93 5.12 26.42
CA ASP A 192 5.97 6.23 26.51
C ASP A 192 5.93 7.09 25.24
N ASP A 193 7.10 7.32 24.62
CA ASP A 193 7.19 8.02 23.34
C ASP A 193 6.57 7.21 22.20
N ARG A 194 6.66 5.88 22.25
CA ARG A 194 5.97 4.98 21.28
C ARG A 194 4.46 5.00 21.46
N VAL A 195 3.96 5.03 22.71
CA VAL A 195 2.54 5.23 22.99
C VAL A 195 2.05 6.54 22.35
N LEU A 196 2.78 7.64 22.59
CA LEU A 196 2.47 8.94 22.00
C LEU A 196 2.52 8.88 20.47
N ALA A 197 3.57 8.33 19.89
CA ALA A 197 3.74 8.18 18.44
C ALA A 197 2.55 7.44 17.80
N LEU A 198 2.17 6.27 18.32
CA LEU A 198 1.05 5.50 17.79
C LEU A 198 -0.27 6.28 17.90
N SER A 199 -0.52 6.94 19.02
CA SER A 199 -1.68 7.81 19.20
C SER A 199 -1.74 8.91 18.13
N ARG A 200 -0.63 9.60 17.86
CA ARG A 200 -0.56 10.63 16.82
C ARG A 200 -0.72 10.06 15.41
N ILE A 201 -0.18 8.88 15.12
CA ILE A 201 -0.38 8.15 13.85
C ILE A 201 -1.87 7.83 13.64
N VAL A 202 -2.58 7.40 14.69
CA VAL A 202 -4.02 7.15 14.64
C VAL A 202 -4.80 8.44 14.37
N ILE A 203 -4.45 9.53 15.05
CA ILE A 203 -5.09 10.85 14.85
C ILE A 203 -4.88 11.33 13.41
N SER A 204 -3.66 11.27 12.89
CA SER A 204 -3.33 11.67 11.51
C SER A 204 -4.04 10.80 10.48
N SER A 205 -4.13 9.49 10.73
CA SER A 205 -4.87 8.56 9.89
C SER A 205 -6.35 8.92 9.83
N LYS A 206 -6.98 9.20 10.98
CA LYS A 206 -8.37 9.65 11.04
C LYS A 206 -8.58 11.00 10.36
N ALA A 207 -7.65 11.94 10.52
CA ALA A 207 -7.69 13.25 9.87
C ALA A 207 -7.62 13.14 8.34
N LEU A 208 -6.77 12.23 7.81
CA LEU A 208 -6.78 11.93 6.39
C LEU A 208 -8.15 11.41 5.95
N LEU A 209 -8.71 10.41 6.64
CA LEU A 209 -10.00 9.80 6.28
C LEU A 209 -11.12 10.84 6.23
N THR A 210 -11.26 11.68 7.27
CA THR A 210 -12.29 12.73 7.32
C THR A 210 -12.08 13.83 6.30
N SER A 211 -10.84 14.07 5.85
CA SER A 211 -10.55 15.07 4.82
C SER A 211 -10.90 14.61 3.39
N VAL A 212 -10.94 13.29 3.13
CA VAL A 212 -11.12 12.75 1.77
C VAL A 212 -12.43 12.00 1.57
N LEU A 213 -13.14 11.67 2.64
CA LEU A 213 -14.41 10.93 2.64
C LEU A 213 -15.54 11.78 3.23
N ASN A 214 -16.75 11.59 2.70
CA ASN A 214 -17.97 12.16 3.29
C ASN A 214 -18.58 11.24 4.38
N GLU A 215 -19.59 11.72 5.10
CA GLU A 215 -20.24 10.98 6.20
C GLU A 215 -20.79 9.60 5.80
N ARG A 216 -21.34 9.50 4.59
CA ARG A 216 -21.84 8.22 4.05
C ARG A 216 -20.69 7.23 3.85
N GLN A 217 -19.58 7.68 3.26
CA GLN A 217 -18.37 6.87 3.05
C GLN A 217 -17.67 6.51 4.36
N MET A 218 -17.70 7.39 5.35
CA MET A 218 -17.19 7.10 6.70
C MET A 218 -17.98 5.99 7.41
N SER A 219 -19.22 5.74 6.98
CA SER A 219 -20.06 4.66 7.50
C SER A 219 -19.82 3.30 6.82
N ASP A 220 -18.95 3.25 5.80
CA ASP A 220 -18.61 2.02 5.10
C ASP A 220 -17.98 0.97 6.05
N PRO A 221 -18.38 -0.32 5.98
CA PRO A 221 -17.83 -1.36 6.85
C PRO A 221 -16.30 -1.50 6.82
N LEU A 222 -15.66 -1.30 5.66
CA LEU A 222 -14.20 -1.33 5.55
C LEU A 222 -13.55 -0.19 6.32
N ILE A 223 -14.14 1.02 6.26
CA ILE A 223 -13.67 2.19 7.00
C ILE A 223 -13.89 2.02 8.49
N ARG A 224 -15.07 1.56 8.92
CA ARG A 224 -15.36 1.30 10.34
C ARG A 224 -14.42 0.22 10.91
N GLY A 225 -14.19 -0.85 10.15
CA GLY A 225 -13.25 -1.91 10.54
C GLY A 225 -11.80 -1.41 10.64
N LEU A 226 -11.38 -0.54 9.72
CA LEU A 226 -10.06 0.10 9.76
C LEU A 226 -9.92 1.03 10.99
N ILE A 227 -10.91 1.89 11.25
CA ILE A 227 -10.89 2.81 12.40
C ILE A 227 -10.85 2.02 13.71
N ASN A 228 -11.70 0.99 13.84
CA ASN A 228 -11.70 0.13 15.03
C ASN A 228 -10.34 -0.53 15.25
N TRP A 229 -9.68 -1.02 14.19
CA TRP A 229 -8.32 -1.55 14.34
C TRP A 229 -7.33 -0.47 14.79
N LEU A 230 -7.34 0.71 14.16
CA LEU A 230 -6.44 1.82 14.53
C LEU A 230 -6.62 2.24 16.00
N GLU A 231 -7.86 2.28 16.49
CA GLU A 231 -8.18 2.67 17.88
C GLU A 231 -7.71 1.66 18.93
N ASN A 232 -7.49 0.40 18.55
CA ASN A 232 -7.04 -0.66 19.44
C ASN A 232 -5.55 -0.99 19.25
N LEU A 233 -4.77 -0.09 18.63
CA LEU A 233 -3.33 -0.25 18.52
C LEU A 233 -2.66 0.00 19.87
N GLU A 234 -1.85 -0.96 20.32
CA GLU A 234 -1.01 -0.85 21.51
C GLU A 234 0.46 -1.08 21.11
N PRO A 235 1.40 -0.30 21.66
CA PRO A 235 2.82 -0.55 21.39
C PRO A 235 3.27 -1.87 21.99
N LEU A 236 4.19 -2.54 21.29
CA LEU A 236 4.87 -3.71 21.84
C LEU A 236 5.68 -3.32 23.07
N SER A 237 5.88 -4.28 23.98
CA SER A 237 6.69 -4.08 25.19
C SER A 237 8.12 -3.65 24.87
N ARG A 238 8.66 -4.09 23.73
CA ARG A 238 9.97 -3.68 23.22
C ARG A 238 10.03 -3.76 21.69
N ILE A 239 10.92 -2.96 21.13
CA ILE A 239 11.41 -3.10 19.76
C ILE A 239 12.85 -3.62 19.83
N VAL A 240 13.22 -4.56 18.94
CA VAL A 240 14.56 -5.13 18.88
C VAL A 240 15.25 -4.65 17.60
N SER A 241 16.39 -3.96 17.75
CA SER A 241 17.25 -3.62 16.62
C SER A 241 18.26 -4.74 16.34
N ALA A 242 18.60 -4.91 15.07
CA ALA A 242 19.71 -5.77 14.66
C ALA A 242 21.04 -5.23 15.25
N PRO A 243 21.99 -6.11 15.58
CA PRO A 243 23.30 -5.69 16.08
C PRO A 243 24.01 -4.80 15.06
N SER A 244 24.67 -3.74 15.51
CA SER A 244 25.57 -2.97 14.67
C SER A 244 26.81 -3.81 14.36
N THR A 245 26.97 -4.22 13.10
CA THR A 245 28.22 -4.80 12.62
C THR A 245 29.29 -3.72 12.54
N ASN A 246 29.90 -3.40 13.68
CA ASN A 246 31.19 -2.70 13.77
C ASN A 246 32.35 -3.73 13.77
N GLU A 247 32.28 -4.74 12.91
CA GLU A 247 33.42 -5.60 12.62
C GLU A 247 33.90 -5.27 11.20
N GLU A 248 34.73 -4.24 11.10
CA GLU A 248 35.81 -4.26 10.13
C GLU A 248 36.62 -5.53 10.41
N VAL A 249 36.41 -6.58 9.62
CA VAL A 249 37.36 -7.68 9.54
C VAL A 249 38.62 -7.07 8.95
N VAL A 250 39.56 -6.69 9.82
CA VAL A 250 40.93 -6.42 9.43
C VAL A 250 41.47 -7.73 8.87
N VAL A 251 41.56 -7.80 7.53
CA VAL A 251 42.29 -8.86 6.81
C VAL A 251 43.75 -8.43 6.71
#